data_AF-A0A5K3EZ89-F1
#
_entry.id   AF-A0A5K3EZ89-F1
#
_cell.length_a   1.000
_cell.length_b   1.000
_cell.length_c   1.000
_cell.angle_alpha   90.00
_cell.angle_beta   90.00
_cell.angle_gamma   90.00
#
_symmetry.space_group_name_H-M   'P 1'
#
loop_
_entity.id
_entity.type
_entity.pdbx_description
1 polymer ?
#
loop_
_entity_poly.entity_id
_entity_poly.type
_entity_poly.pdbx_seq_one_letter_code
_entity_poly.pdbx_strand_id
1 'polypeptide(L)'
;MDELTIEDVWALTFSLFFCLLVYCGGQLIKKFLLNAFQQPQADVTAREGETQGKSQLFHTALQDGIGSFQVCACSLENSIVREALGTRAVLVAIGIHGLLMQKLAWNDALGSPCNVFYRYMTKKTNLRGLCLSWVFQLVGAFASLYLSYAWWGLRLTTHHASLLNQKAIILEALQREGEGGPFSRGSGIALEELGDLHVPVIVGGLIEAGAAFVDVVLYTALTAYVAFRKSKSSAEPPEQWFFHETVAFSIRQATALYIIYLCLPLTGAYLNGVNAVVQTWGLGRARHPLVHLFVYWVSPLVGIWTGLHLVNSINLDLHLWNPLLRTPLASGAVLPVEADALTTPGGETPPSHESPSTSSPVPSGSLQPAAASESPSIVRSRSLLKQPPETVRWRRTSECLTLPQQNGDRLKGSSLQLSETESTDDALNCHRWLIENSPKDEGEEILRQPTRLMLT
;
A
#
# COMPACT_ATOMS: atom_id res chain seq x y z
N MET A 1 -6.23 25.92 -9.11
CA MET A 1 -5.63 24.65 -9.60
C MET A 1 -4.41 25.09 -10.36
N ASP A 2 -3.24 24.72 -9.87
CA ASP A 2 -2.00 24.97 -10.60
C ASP A 2 -2.05 24.15 -11.91
N GLU A 3 -1.54 24.71 -13.00
CA GLU A 3 -1.47 24.00 -14.28
C GLU A 3 -0.56 22.78 -14.13
N LEU A 4 -1.03 21.59 -14.50
CA LEU A 4 -0.19 20.38 -14.54
C LEU A 4 0.98 20.63 -15.48
N THR A 5 2.18 20.33 -14.99
CA THR A 5 3.36 20.32 -15.85
C THR A 5 3.37 19.06 -16.72
N ILE A 6 4.10 19.09 -17.83
CA ILE A 6 4.33 17.91 -18.67
C ILE A 6 4.96 16.78 -17.84
N GLU A 7 5.80 17.13 -16.86
CA GLU A 7 6.43 16.17 -15.97
C GLU A 7 5.43 15.48 -15.04
N ASP A 8 4.47 16.21 -14.47
CA ASP A 8 3.38 15.64 -13.67
C ASP A 8 2.58 14.61 -14.48
N VAL A 9 2.26 14.94 -15.74
CA VAL A 9 1.54 14.04 -16.65
C VAL A 9 2.31 12.75 -16.89
N TRP A 10 3.63 12.83 -17.14
CA TRP A 10 4.46 11.64 -17.30
C TRP A 10 4.55 10.83 -16.00
N ALA A 11 4.71 11.48 -14.85
CA ALA A 11 4.81 10.80 -13.57
C ALA A 11 3.53 10.00 -13.26
N LEU A 12 2.36 10.62 -13.47
CA LEU A 12 1.06 9.96 -13.33
C LEU A 12 0.88 8.81 -14.32
N THR A 13 1.32 9.00 -15.58
CA THR A 13 1.23 7.96 -16.61
C THR A 13 2.07 6.72 -16.24
N PHE A 14 3.30 6.93 -15.76
CA PHE A 14 4.15 5.83 -15.31
C PHE A 14 3.63 5.18 -14.03
N SER A 15 3.09 5.95 -13.09
CA SER A 15 2.44 5.42 -11.88
C SER A 15 1.25 4.51 -12.23
N LEU A 16 0.40 4.95 -13.16
CA LEU A 16 -0.73 4.17 -13.65
C LEU A 16 -0.26 2.89 -14.37
N PHE A 17 0.75 3.00 -15.23
CA PHE A 17 1.33 1.85 -15.93
C PHE A 17 1.94 0.83 -14.96
N PHE A 18 2.65 1.28 -13.93
CA PHE A 18 3.15 0.41 -12.86
C PHE A 18 2.02 -0.33 -12.13
N CYS A 19 0.97 0.39 -11.72
CA CYS A 19 -0.18 -0.23 -11.09
C CYS A 19 -0.81 -1.30 -12.00
N LEU A 20 -0.98 -1.00 -13.30
CA LEU A 20 -1.49 -1.97 -14.27
C LEU A 20 -0.58 -3.22 -14.39
N LEU A 21 0.74 -3.05 -14.44
CA LEU A 21 1.68 -4.17 -14.47
C LEU A 21 1.56 -5.05 -13.23
N VAL A 22 1.50 -4.44 -12.04
CA VAL A 22 1.32 -5.14 -10.77
C VAL A 22 0.01 -5.92 -10.74
N TYR A 23 -1.08 -5.31 -11.22
CA TYR A 23 -2.39 -5.96 -11.29
C TYR A 23 -2.37 -7.14 -12.25
N CYS A 24 -1.92 -6.93 -13.49
CA CYS A 24 -1.82 -7.99 -14.50
C CYS A 24 -0.91 -9.12 -14.04
N GLY A 25 0.27 -8.81 -13.50
CA GLY A 25 1.21 -9.79 -12.96
C GLY A 25 0.59 -10.60 -11.83
N GLY A 26 -0.06 -9.95 -10.86
CA GLY A 26 -0.74 -10.64 -9.77
C GLY A 26 -1.91 -11.53 -10.26
N GLN A 27 -2.65 -11.13 -11.30
CA GLN A 27 -3.68 -11.98 -11.90
C GLN A 27 -3.12 -13.19 -12.65
N LEU A 28 -1.98 -13.03 -13.33
CA LEU A 28 -1.29 -14.14 -13.98
C LEU A 28 -0.78 -15.16 -12.94
N ILE A 29 -0.17 -14.68 -11.85
CA ILE A 29 0.26 -15.55 -10.75
C ILE A 29 -0.94 -16.28 -10.16
N LYS A 30 -2.07 -15.60 -9.91
CA LYS A 30 -3.30 -16.24 -9.42
C LYS A 30 -3.77 -17.36 -10.35
N LYS A 31 -3.86 -17.11 -11.66
CA LYS A 31 -4.24 -18.13 -12.66
C LYS A 31 -3.28 -19.32 -12.67
N PHE A 32 -1.98 -19.06 -12.59
CA PHE A 32 -0.98 -20.12 -12.50
C PHE A 32 -1.15 -20.98 -11.25
N LEU A 33 -1.38 -20.37 -10.09
CA LEU A 33 -1.61 -21.09 -8.84
C LEU A 33 -2.88 -21.93 -8.91
N LEU A 34 -3.96 -21.42 -9.48
CA LEU A 34 -5.18 -22.18 -9.65
C LEU A 34 -4.94 -23.42 -10.51
N ASN A 35 -4.24 -23.28 -11.64
CA ASN A 35 -3.90 -24.42 -12.48
C ASN A 35 -3.00 -25.43 -11.75
N ALA A 36 -2.06 -24.96 -10.92
CA ALA A 36 -1.17 -25.81 -10.14
C ALA A 36 -1.90 -26.58 -9.03
N PHE A 37 -2.89 -25.95 -8.38
CA PHE A 37 -3.63 -26.54 -7.26
C PHE A 37 -4.95 -27.24 -7.67
N GLN A 38 -5.45 -27.03 -8.90
CA GLN A 38 -6.64 -27.70 -9.46
C GLN A 38 -6.32 -29.01 -10.19
N GLN A 39 -5.12 -29.59 -10.02
CA GLN A 39 -4.83 -30.89 -10.62
C GLN A 39 -5.93 -31.91 -10.26
N PRO A 40 -6.50 -32.62 -11.26
CA PRO A 40 -7.71 -33.40 -11.08
C PRO A 40 -7.48 -34.53 -10.09
N GLN A 41 -8.02 -34.37 -8.89
CA GLN A 41 -8.19 -35.45 -7.91
C GLN A 41 -9.32 -36.37 -8.39
N ALA A 42 -9.06 -37.06 -9.49
CA ALA A 42 -9.77 -38.30 -9.75
C ALA A 42 -9.10 -39.36 -8.87
N ASP A 43 -9.85 -39.88 -7.91
CA ASP A 43 -9.73 -41.26 -7.41
C ASP A 43 -8.84 -41.58 -6.20
N VAL A 44 -8.81 -40.73 -5.15
CA VAL A 44 -8.12 -41.11 -3.90
C VAL A 44 -8.98 -40.90 -2.64
N THR A 45 -9.15 -42.01 -1.93
CA THR A 45 -10.02 -42.24 -0.76
C THR A 45 -9.64 -41.45 0.50
N ALA A 46 -10.67 -41.07 1.29
CA ALA A 46 -10.80 -40.70 2.72
C ALA A 46 -9.60 -40.20 3.58
N ARG A 47 -8.35 -40.65 3.38
CA ARG A 47 -7.14 -40.07 4.02
C ARG A 47 -6.76 -38.71 3.43
N GLU A 48 -7.36 -38.30 2.32
CA GLU A 48 -7.07 -37.02 1.67
C GLU A 48 -7.69 -35.80 2.34
N GLY A 49 -8.72 -35.95 3.18
CA GLY A 49 -9.43 -34.79 3.74
C GLY A 49 -8.56 -33.86 4.57
N GLU A 50 -7.58 -34.38 5.31
CA GLU A 50 -6.65 -33.56 6.10
C GLU A 50 -5.60 -32.86 5.21
N THR A 51 -5.13 -33.53 4.15
CA THR A 51 -4.16 -32.99 3.19
C THR A 51 -4.81 -31.92 2.31
N GLN A 52 -6.07 -32.14 1.90
CA GLN A 52 -6.87 -31.21 1.13
C GLN A 52 -7.13 -29.92 1.91
N GLY A 53 -7.47 -30.02 3.21
CA GLY A 53 -7.64 -28.86 4.07
C GLY A 53 -6.36 -28.03 4.23
N LYS A 54 -5.19 -28.68 4.32
CA LYS A 54 -3.88 -27.98 4.39
C LYS A 54 -3.56 -27.24 3.08
N SER A 55 -3.80 -27.89 1.94
CA SER A 55 -3.60 -27.30 0.61
C SER A 55 -4.48 -26.07 0.39
N GLN A 56 -5.77 -26.18 0.72
CA GLN A 56 -6.71 -25.07 0.59
C GLN A 56 -6.34 -23.87 1.47
N LEU A 57 -5.94 -24.13 2.72
CA LEU A 57 -5.52 -23.08 3.65
C LEU A 57 -4.26 -22.33 3.17
N PHE A 58 -3.29 -23.07 2.63
CA PHE A 58 -2.10 -22.47 2.03
C PHE A 58 -2.44 -21.65 0.78
N HIS A 59 -3.28 -22.20 -0.10
CA HIS A 59 -3.73 -21.50 -1.30
C HIS A 59 -4.44 -20.18 -0.97
N THR A 60 -5.36 -20.17 0.00
CA THR A 60 -6.03 -18.93 0.46
C THR A 60 -5.03 -17.92 1.04
N ALA A 61 -4.09 -18.36 1.87
CA ALA A 61 -3.06 -17.48 2.44
C ALA A 61 -2.16 -16.88 1.35
N LEU A 62 -1.79 -17.66 0.34
CA LEU A 62 -1.01 -17.17 -0.79
C LEU A 62 -1.78 -16.13 -1.63
N GLN A 63 -3.09 -16.35 -1.83
CA GLN A 63 -3.96 -15.37 -2.48
C GLN A 63 -4.03 -14.05 -1.69
N ASP A 64 -4.10 -14.12 -0.35
CA ASP A 64 -4.03 -12.93 0.50
C ASP A 64 -2.69 -12.20 0.35
N GLY A 65 -1.59 -12.95 0.22
CA GLY A 65 -0.26 -12.40 -0.06
C GLY A 65 -0.20 -11.64 -1.37
N ILE A 66 -0.75 -12.21 -2.46
CA ILE A 66 -0.82 -11.54 -3.76
C ILE A 66 -1.71 -10.29 -3.69
N GLY A 67 -2.85 -10.37 -2.99
CA GLY A 67 -3.70 -9.22 -2.76
C GLY A 67 -2.95 -8.09 -2.03
N SER A 68 -2.19 -8.42 -0.99
CA SER A 68 -1.37 -7.45 -0.25
C SER A 68 -0.29 -6.83 -1.13
N PHE A 69 0.40 -7.64 -1.93
CA PHE A 69 1.38 -7.17 -2.90
C PHE A 69 0.79 -6.12 -3.86
N GLN A 70 -0.41 -6.39 -4.39
CA GLN A 70 -1.10 -5.47 -5.31
C GLN A 70 -1.49 -4.15 -4.63
N VAL A 71 -2.10 -4.24 -3.45
CA VAL A 71 -2.55 -3.07 -2.67
C VAL A 71 -1.37 -2.19 -2.26
N CYS A 72 -0.34 -2.80 -1.67
CA CYS A 72 0.81 -2.08 -1.16
C CYS A 72 1.62 -1.41 -2.28
N ALA A 73 1.86 -2.10 -3.41
CA ALA A 73 2.58 -1.52 -4.53
C ALA A 73 1.88 -0.26 -5.08
N CYS A 74 0.57 -0.34 -5.31
CA CYS A 74 -0.20 0.80 -5.81
C CYS A 74 -0.32 1.92 -4.76
N SER A 75 -0.41 1.54 -3.48
CA SER A 75 -0.44 2.51 -2.39
C SER A 75 0.86 3.32 -2.31
N LEU A 76 2.02 2.70 -2.55
CA LEU A 76 3.31 3.40 -2.57
C LEU A 76 3.36 4.45 -3.71
N GLU A 77 2.81 4.14 -4.89
CA GLU A 77 2.71 5.08 -6.02
C GLU A 77 1.70 6.23 -5.79
N ASN A 78 0.73 6.06 -4.89
CA ASN A 78 -0.22 7.14 -4.57
C ASN A 78 0.47 8.38 -3.97
N SER A 79 1.72 8.27 -3.53
CA SER A 79 2.55 9.43 -3.14
C SER A 79 2.81 10.38 -4.31
N ILE A 80 3.05 9.85 -5.52
CA ILE A 80 3.24 10.65 -6.75
C ILE A 80 1.93 11.33 -7.13
N VAL A 81 0.81 10.61 -7.06
CA VAL A 81 -0.54 11.18 -7.31
C VAL A 81 -0.81 12.34 -6.34
N ARG A 82 -0.41 12.20 -5.08
CA ARG A 82 -0.56 13.26 -4.08
C ARG A 82 0.26 14.48 -4.42
N GLU A 83 1.52 14.29 -4.80
CA GLU A 83 2.43 15.40 -5.09
C GLU A 83 1.99 16.17 -6.35
N ALA A 84 1.55 15.45 -7.39
CA ALA A 84 1.13 16.04 -8.66
C ALA A 84 -0.28 16.66 -8.62
N LEU A 85 -1.24 16.04 -7.94
CA LEU A 85 -2.67 16.39 -8.03
C LEU A 85 -3.34 16.73 -6.69
N GLY A 86 -2.62 16.56 -5.57
CA GLY A 86 -3.14 16.79 -4.23
C GLY A 86 -4.03 15.68 -3.68
N THR A 87 -4.49 15.88 -2.44
CA THR A 87 -5.21 14.87 -1.65
C THR A 87 -6.51 14.37 -2.29
N ARG A 88 -7.25 15.24 -3.00
CA ARG A 88 -8.52 14.84 -3.63
C ARG A 88 -8.30 13.78 -4.72
N ALA A 89 -7.22 13.90 -5.49
CA ALA A 89 -6.90 12.92 -6.52
C ALA A 89 -6.45 11.58 -5.91
N VAL A 90 -5.76 11.61 -4.77
CA VAL A 90 -5.43 10.38 -4.01
C VAL A 90 -6.70 9.64 -3.60
N LEU A 91 -7.74 10.34 -3.15
CA LEU A 91 -9.01 9.69 -2.82
C LEU A 91 -9.66 9.02 -4.04
N VAL A 92 -9.61 9.68 -5.20
CA VAL A 92 -10.08 9.10 -6.46
C VAL A 92 -9.26 7.86 -6.82
N ALA A 93 -7.94 7.92 -6.69
CA ALA A 93 -7.05 6.78 -6.94
C ALA A 93 -7.35 5.61 -5.99
N ILE A 94 -7.52 5.87 -4.69
CA ILE A 94 -7.93 4.87 -3.69
C ILE A 94 -9.30 4.27 -4.06
N GLY A 95 -10.26 5.09 -4.46
CA GLY A 95 -11.59 4.64 -4.89
C GLY A 95 -11.52 3.72 -6.11
N ILE A 96 -10.81 4.13 -7.16
CA ILE A 96 -10.59 3.32 -8.37
C ILE A 96 -9.89 2.01 -8.02
N HIS A 97 -8.84 2.07 -7.19
CA HIS A 97 -8.12 0.89 -6.72
C HIS A 97 -9.05 -0.06 -5.93
N GLY A 98 -9.89 0.48 -5.05
CA GLY A 98 -10.89 -0.30 -4.32
C GLY A 98 -11.89 -1.01 -5.24
N LEU A 99 -12.36 -0.33 -6.29
CA LEU A 99 -13.24 -0.90 -7.32
C LEU A 99 -12.54 -2.01 -8.11
N LEU A 100 -11.29 -1.79 -8.53
CA LEU A 100 -10.48 -2.79 -9.22
C LEU A 100 -10.25 -4.00 -8.34
N MET A 101 -9.84 -3.82 -7.08
CA MET A 101 -9.67 -4.91 -6.13
C MET A 101 -10.97 -5.68 -5.93
N GLN A 102 -12.13 -5.04 -5.83
CA GLN A 102 -13.39 -5.77 -5.67
C GLN A 102 -13.77 -6.60 -6.90
N LYS A 103 -13.46 -6.13 -8.11
CA LYS A 103 -13.69 -6.88 -9.36
C LYS A 103 -12.67 -7.99 -9.58
N LEU A 104 -11.45 -7.82 -9.10
CA LEU A 104 -10.30 -8.68 -9.37
C LEU A 104 -9.86 -9.53 -8.16
N ALA A 105 -10.46 -9.33 -6.99
CA ALA A 105 -10.20 -10.13 -5.80
C ALA A 105 -10.77 -11.53 -5.97
N TRP A 106 -9.98 -12.51 -5.52
CA TRP A 106 -10.35 -13.91 -5.54
C TRP A 106 -10.77 -14.32 -4.13
N ASN A 107 -11.95 -14.93 -3.95
CA ASN A 107 -12.40 -15.49 -2.66
C ASN A 107 -12.12 -14.60 -1.43
N ASP A 108 -12.52 -13.33 -1.51
CA ASP A 108 -12.29 -12.32 -0.47
C ASP A 108 -10.80 -11.98 -0.19
N ALA A 109 -9.84 -12.28 -1.05
CA ALA A 109 -8.43 -11.92 -0.86
C ALA A 109 -8.17 -10.42 -1.14
N LEU A 110 -8.55 -9.56 -0.18
CA LEU A 110 -8.49 -8.09 -0.29
C LEU A 110 -7.13 -7.49 0.07
N GLY A 111 -6.13 -8.31 0.44
CA GLY A 111 -4.80 -7.80 0.78
C GLY A 111 -4.73 -7.00 2.09
N SER A 112 -5.56 -7.36 3.07
CA SER A 112 -5.57 -6.70 4.39
C SER A 112 -5.72 -7.67 5.56
N PRO A 113 -4.98 -7.47 6.66
CA PRO A 113 -5.11 -8.22 7.91
C PRO A 113 -6.51 -8.16 8.50
N CYS A 114 -7.16 -6.99 8.37
CA CYS A 114 -8.52 -6.73 8.85
C CYS A 114 -9.54 -7.70 8.23
N ASN A 115 -9.43 -7.92 6.91
CA ASN A 115 -10.30 -8.85 6.22
C ASN A 115 -10.08 -10.32 6.65
N VAL A 116 -8.83 -10.72 6.88
CA VAL A 116 -8.54 -12.08 7.37
C VAL A 116 -9.08 -12.27 8.79
N PHE A 117 -8.94 -11.26 9.64
CA PHE A 117 -9.49 -11.27 10.98
C PHE A 117 -11.01 -11.32 10.98
N TYR A 118 -11.67 -10.57 10.09
CA TYR A 118 -13.12 -10.67 9.89
C TYR A 118 -13.53 -12.10 9.49
N ARG A 119 -12.80 -12.75 8.57
CA ARG A 119 -13.04 -14.17 8.21
C ARG A 119 -12.85 -15.10 9.41
N TYR A 120 -11.89 -14.82 10.29
CA TYR A 120 -11.68 -15.60 11.51
C TYR A 120 -12.85 -15.45 12.48
N MET A 121 -13.28 -14.21 12.74
CA MET A 121 -14.40 -13.89 13.62
C MET A 121 -15.74 -14.47 13.11
N THR A 122 -15.91 -14.54 11.79
CA THR A 122 -17.07 -15.17 11.14
C THR A 122 -16.92 -16.68 10.92
N LYS A 123 -15.89 -17.31 11.49
CA LYS A 123 -15.59 -18.75 11.41
C LYS A 123 -15.36 -19.27 9.97
N LYS A 124 -15.08 -18.39 9.01
CA LYS A 124 -14.70 -18.74 7.63
C LYS A 124 -13.24 -19.21 7.52
N THR A 125 -12.40 -18.89 8.50
CA THR A 125 -11.03 -19.41 8.62
C THR A 125 -10.70 -19.72 10.08
N ASN A 126 -9.75 -20.62 10.31
CA ASN A 126 -9.25 -20.95 11.64
C ASN A 126 -8.03 -20.09 12.02
N LEU A 127 -7.54 -20.20 13.25
CA LEU A 127 -6.40 -19.42 13.74
C LEU A 127 -5.12 -19.66 12.91
N ARG A 128 -4.89 -20.91 12.47
CA ARG A 128 -3.74 -21.25 11.62
C ARG A 128 -3.82 -20.53 10.28
N GLY A 129 -5.00 -20.47 9.68
CA GLY A 129 -5.26 -19.76 8.42
C GLY A 129 -5.07 -18.26 8.59
N LEU A 130 -5.56 -17.69 9.69
CA LEU A 130 -5.33 -16.29 10.06
C LEU A 130 -3.82 -15.95 10.11
N CYS A 131 -3.05 -16.71 10.90
CA CYS A 131 -1.62 -16.48 11.04
C CYS A 131 -0.87 -16.66 9.72
N LEU A 132 -1.20 -17.72 8.96
CA LEU A 132 -0.54 -17.98 7.68
C LEU A 132 -0.81 -16.86 6.67
N SER A 133 -2.07 -16.41 6.57
CA SER A 133 -2.44 -15.29 5.71
C SER A 133 -1.72 -14.00 6.10
N TRP A 134 -1.60 -13.67 7.39
CA TRP A 134 -0.84 -12.48 7.82
C TRP A 134 0.65 -12.57 7.44
N VAL A 135 1.27 -13.75 7.56
CA VAL A 135 2.66 -13.97 7.11
C VAL A 135 2.79 -13.74 5.60
N PHE A 136 1.91 -14.35 4.79
CA PHE A 136 1.94 -14.15 3.34
C PHE A 136 1.62 -12.72 2.93
N GLN A 137 0.73 -12.03 3.65
CA GLN A 137 0.44 -10.61 3.44
C GLN A 137 1.66 -9.73 3.70
N LEU A 138 2.44 -10.00 4.75
CA LEU A 138 3.70 -9.30 5.01
C LEU A 138 4.73 -9.59 3.93
N VAL A 139 4.89 -10.85 3.50
CA VAL A 139 5.79 -11.22 2.38
C VAL A 139 5.39 -10.47 1.10
N GLY A 140 4.10 -10.44 0.77
CA GLY A 140 3.58 -9.68 -0.37
C GLY A 140 3.84 -8.18 -0.25
N ALA A 141 3.67 -7.62 0.95
CA ALA A 141 3.94 -6.22 1.22
C ALA A 141 5.43 -5.88 1.03
N PHE A 142 6.35 -6.65 1.60
CA PHE A 142 7.78 -6.41 1.37
C PHE A 142 8.19 -6.63 -0.10
N ALA A 143 7.65 -7.64 -0.79
CA ALA A 143 7.86 -7.82 -2.22
C ALA A 143 7.41 -6.59 -3.02
N SER A 144 6.28 -5.97 -2.64
CA SER A 144 5.80 -4.74 -3.26
C SER A 144 6.76 -3.57 -3.04
N LEU A 145 7.30 -3.43 -1.83
CA LEU A 145 8.27 -2.39 -1.48
C LEU A 145 9.56 -2.52 -2.30
N TYR A 146 10.12 -3.73 -2.42
CA TYR A 146 11.31 -3.96 -3.24
C TYR A 146 11.05 -3.68 -4.73
N LEU A 147 9.87 -4.08 -5.23
CA LEU A 147 9.48 -3.78 -6.60
C LEU A 147 9.33 -2.28 -6.83
N SER A 148 8.70 -1.55 -5.91
CA SER A 148 8.61 -0.08 -5.97
C SER A 148 9.99 0.57 -5.91
N TYR A 149 10.93 0.09 -5.10
CA TYR A 149 12.30 0.59 -5.14
C TYR A 149 13.01 0.35 -6.46
N ALA A 150 12.83 -0.84 -7.07
CA ALA A 150 13.36 -1.10 -8.39
C ALA A 150 12.75 -0.14 -9.44
N TRP A 151 11.44 0.09 -9.35
CA TRP A 151 10.70 1.01 -10.21
C TRP A 151 11.20 2.46 -10.06
N TRP A 152 11.33 2.95 -8.83
CA TRP A 152 11.85 4.29 -8.54
C TRP A 152 13.34 4.42 -8.92
N GLY A 153 14.09 3.33 -8.85
CA GLY A 153 15.47 3.20 -9.32
C GLY A 153 15.65 3.51 -10.81
N LEU A 154 14.60 3.32 -11.62
CA LEU A 154 14.61 3.68 -13.05
C LEU A 154 14.63 5.19 -13.28
N ARG A 155 14.31 6.01 -12.25
CA ARG A 155 14.32 7.48 -12.30
C ARG A 155 13.56 8.05 -13.51
N LEU A 156 12.40 7.47 -13.82
CA LEU A 156 11.60 7.83 -15.00
C LEU A 156 11.15 9.30 -14.99
N THR A 157 10.93 9.88 -13.81
CA THR A 157 10.65 11.32 -13.61
C THR A 157 11.32 11.83 -12.33
N THR A 158 11.34 13.16 -12.10
CA THR A 158 11.88 13.72 -10.85
C THR A 158 11.10 13.26 -9.62
N HIS A 159 9.79 13.00 -9.71
CA HIS A 159 9.00 12.43 -8.61
C HIS A 159 9.52 11.06 -8.17
N HIS A 160 9.75 10.15 -9.12
CA HIS A 160 10.30 8.82 -8.82
C HIS A 160 11.72 8.93 -8.21
N ALA A 161 12.54 9.84 -8.74
CA ALA A 161 13.87 10.11 -8.17
C ALA A 161 13.78 10.71 -6.76
N SER A 162 12.80 11.59 -6.51
CA SER A 162 12.54 12.22 -5.21
C SER A 162 12.20 11.18 -4.16
N LEU A 163 11.28 10.24 -4.44
CA LEU A 163 10.92 9.15 -3.52
C LEU A 163 12.12 8.27 -3.17
N LEU A 164 12.96 7.94 -4.15
CA LEU A 164 14.18 7.17 -3.91
C LEU A 164 15.20 7.95 -3.07
N ASN A 165 15.35 9.25 -3.32
CA ASN A 165 16.26 10.11 -2.55
C ASN A 165 15.76 10.30 -1.12
N GLN A 166 14.45 10.44 -0.89
CA GLN A 166 13.86 10.50 0.45
C GLN A 166 14.23 9.28 1.29
N LYS A 167 14.17 8.08 0.71
CA LYS A 167 14.63 6.85 1.37
C LYS A 167 16.10 6.96 1.81
N ALA A 168 16.98 7.42 0.92
CA ALA A 168 18.42 7.54 1.24
C ALA A 168 18.66 8.51 2.40
N ILE A 169 17.97 9.66 2.39
CA ILE A 169 18.04 10.67 3.45
C ILE A 169 17.55 10.09 4.79
N ILE A 170 16.44 9.36 4.79
CA ILE A 170 15.88 8.74 6.00
C ILE A 170 16.84 7.69 6.57
N LEU A 171 17.42 6.83 5.72
CA LEU A 171 18.38 5.82 6.16
C LEU A 171 19.65 6.44 6.74
N GLU A 172 20.16 7.50 6.12
CA GLU A 172 21.32 8.24 6.64
C GLU A 172 21.02 8.89 8.00
N ALA A 173 19.82 9.46 8.16
CA ALA A 173 19.37 10.01 9.44
C ALA A 173 19.29 8.94 10.53
N LEU A 174 18.72 7.77 10.23
CA LEU A 174 18.64 6.64 11.16
C LEU A 174 20.03 6.10 11.55
N GLN A 175 20.97 6.04 10.60
CA GLN A 175 22.33 5.57 10.87
C GLN A 175 23.07 6.51 11.82
N ARG A 176 22.98 7.84 11.59
CA ARG A 176 23.63 8.84 12.44
C ARG A 176 23.11 8.85 13.89
N GLU A 177 21.85 8.48 14.10
CA GLU A 177 21.29 8.37 15.47
C GLU A 177 21.80 7.14 16.22
N GLY A 178 21.97 6.01 15.53
CA GLY A 178 22.50 4.78 16.13
C GLY A 178 23.93 4.93 16.66
N GLU A 179 24.70 5.88 16.12
CA GLU A 179 26.10 6.13 16.47
C GLU A 179 26.28 7.05 17.71
N GLY A 180 25.20 7.41 18.41
CA GLY A 180 25.28 8.16 19.68
C GLY A 180 25.77 9.61 19.51
N GLY A 181 25.63 10.17 18.30
CA GLY A 181 26.08 11.53 17.99
C GLY A 181 25.43 12.61 18.89
N PRO A 182 26.15 13.68 19.24
CA PRO A 182 25.72 14.73 20.18
C PRO A 182 24.52 15.58 19.70
N PHE A 183 23.92 15.26 18.56
CA PHE A 183 22.73 15.92 18.03
C PHE A 183 21.41 15.48 18.70
N SER A 184 21.43 14.49 19.59
CA SER A 184 20.23 13.87 20.21
C SER A 184 19.44 14.71 21.24
N ARG A 185 19.70 16.02 21.40
CA ARG A 185 18.94 16.84 22.37
C ARG A 185 18.30 18.12 21.84
N GLY A 186 18.57 18.52 20.59
CA GLY A 186 18.14 19.82 20.07
C GLY A 186 17.22 19.78 18.84
N SER A 187 17.34 18.78 17.98
CA SER A 187 16.54 18.70 16.72
C SER A 187 15.48 17.60 16.73
N GLY A 188 15.01 17.19 17.91
CA GLY A 188 14.01 16.13 18.07
C GLY A 188 12.67 16.40 17.37
N ILE A 189 12.41 17.66 17.03
CA ILE A 189 11.16 18.12 16.39
C ILE A 189 11.08 17.66 14.92
N ALA A 190 12.20 17.55 14.20
CA ALA A 190 12.16 17.31 12.75
C ALA A 190 11.91 15.84 12.36
N LEU A 191 12.20 14.86 13.23
CA LEU A 191 11.97 13.44 12.93
C LEU A 191 10.74 12.83 13.62
N GLU A 192 10.20 13.45 14.67
CA GLU A 192 8.85 13.10 15.16
C GLU A 192 7.76 13.47 14.14
N GLU A 193 7.99 14.51 13.34
CA GLU A 193 7.13 14.90 12.20
C GLU A 193 7.18 13.94 11.00
N LEU A 194 8.09 12.94 10.98
CA LEU A 194 8.22 12.04 9.83
C LEU A 194 7.23 10.86 9.83
N GLY A 195 6.51 10.64 10.93
CA GLY A 195 5.49 9.59 11.02
C GLY A 195 4.12 10.09 10.56
N ASP A 196 3.31 9.22 9.94
CA ASP A 196 1.93 9.57 9.54
C ASP A 196 0.95 9.79 10.69
N LEU A 197 1.43 9.64 11.92
CA LEU A 197 0.63 9.80 13.13
C LEU A 197 0.81 11.22 13.67
N HIS A 198 -0.06 12.13 13.23
CA HIS A 198 -0.06 13.54 13.64
C HIS A 198 -0.94 13.83 14.87
N VAL A 199 -1.47 12.78 15.50
CA VAL A 199 -2.32 12.86 16.69
C VAL A 199 -1.74 12.00 17.81
N PRO A 200 -2.12 12.24 19.08
CA PRO A 200 -1.69 11.39 20.18
C PRO A 200 -2.03 9.91 19.94
N VAL A 201 -1.17 8.99 20.36
CA VAL A 201 -1.27 7.55 20.10
C VAL A 201 -2.66 6.97 20.41
N ILE A 202 -3.25 7.36 21.53
CA ILE A 202 -4.60 6.92 21.93
C ILE A 202 -5.65 7.42 20.94
N VAL A 203 -5.57 8.69 20.52
CA VAL A 203 -6.49 9.29 19.54
C VAL A 203 -6.34 8.61 18.18
N GLY A 204 -5.11 8.36 17.73
CA GLY A 204 -4.85 7.63 16.49
C GLY A 204 -5.42 6.21 16.51
N GLY A 205 -5.24 5.49 17.63
CA GLY A 205 -5.85 4.19 17.84
C GLY A 205 -7.38 4.25 17.79
N LEU A 206 -8.01 5.23 18.44
CA LEU A 206 -9.47 5.41 18.39
C LEU A 206 -9.98 5.73 16.97
N ILE A 207 -9.23 6.51 16.19
CA ILE A 207 -9.58 6.82 14.80
C ILE A 207 -9.56 5.56 13.93
N GLU A 208 -8.46 4.81 13.97
CA GLU A 208 -8.29 3.57 13.18
C GLU A 208 -9.30 2.48 13.62
N ALA A 209 -9.55 2.33 14.92
CA ALA A 209 -10.59 1.44 15.44
C ALA A 209 -12.00 1.89 15.03
N GLY A 210 -12.31 3.19 15.16
CA GLY A 210 -13.61 3.75 14.84
C GLY A 210 -13.96 3.62 13.37
N ALA A 211 -13.00 3.89 12.48
CA ALA A 211 -13.17 3.72 11.05
C ALA A 211 -13.45 2.24 10.67
N ALA A 212 -12.71 1.30 11.25
CA ALA A 212 -12.94 -0.14 11.02
C ALA A 212 -14.30 -0.61 11.59
N PHE A 213 -14.70 -0.09 12.77
CA PHE A 213 -16.01 -0.32 13.37
C PHE A 213 -17.14 0.16 12.46
N VAL A 214 -17.05 1.38 11.93
CA VAL A 214 -18.07 1.96 11.04
C VAL A 214 -18.21 1.13 9.76
N ASP A 215 -17.10 0.66 9.15
CA ASP A 215 -17.18 -0.20 7.96
C ASP A 215 -17.94 -1.50 8.23
N VAL A 216 -17.70 -2.16 9.38
CA VAL A 216 -18.39 -3.40 9.75
C VAL A 216 -19.88 -3.18 9.99
N VAL A 217 -20.23 -2.14 10.77
CA VAL A 217 -21.63 -1.82 11.08
C VAL A 217 -22.38 -1.44 9.81
N LEU A 218 -21.79 -0.58 8.98
CA LEU A 218 -22.40 -0.12 7.73
C LEU A 218 -22.57 -1.26 6.74
N TYR A 219 -21.55 -2.10 6.56
CA TYR A 219 -21.64 -3.28 5.71
C TYR A 219 -22.78 -4.20 6.13
N THR A 220 -22.88 -4.49 7.43
CA THR A 220 -23.91 -5.39 7.92
C THR A 220 -25.28 -4.77 7.76
N ALA A 221 -25.48 -3.51 8.17
CA ALA A 221 -26.75 -2.81 8.05
C ALA A 221 -27.25 -2.74 6.60
N LEU A 222 -26.37 -2.44 5.65
CA LEU A 222 -26.72 -2.35 4.23
C LEU A 222 -27.02 -3.72 3.60
N THR A 223 -26.23 -4.74 3.92
CA THR A 223 -26.49 -6.12 3.46
C THR A 223 -27.82 -6.62 3.98
N ALA A 224 -28.09 -6.32 5.25
CA ALA A 224 -29.32 -6.68 5.93
C ALA A 224 -30.50 -5.93 5.31
N TYR A 225 -30.38 -4.62 5.02
CA TYR A 225 -31.39 -3.86 4.27
C TYR A 225 -31.71 -4.49 2.90
N VAL A 226 -30.69 -4.84 2.10
CA VAL A 226 -30.88 -5.50 0.79
C VAL A 226 -31.61 -6.84 0.96
N ALA A 227 -31.19 -7.65 1.93
CA ALA A 227 -31.83 -8.94 2.23
C ALA A 227 -33.29 -8.78 2.65
N PHE A 228 -33.60 -7.79 3.49
CA PHE A 228 -34.96 -7.46 3.91
C PHE A 228 -35.82 -7.07 2.71
N ARG A 229 -35.29 -6.22 1.81
CA ARG A 229 -36.00 -5.84 0.57
C ARG A 229 -36.29 -7.05 -0.32
N LYS A 230 -35.30 -7.93 -0.51
CA LYS A 230 -35.46 -9.20 -1.24
C LYS A 230 -36.56 -10.07 -0.65
N SER A 231 -36.64 -10.16 0.68
CA SER A 231 -37.65 -10.98 1.35
C SER A 231 -39.08 -10.44 1.21
N LYS A 232 -39.24 -9.11 1.22
CA LYS A 232 -40.56 -8.47 1.21
C LYS A 232 -41.17 -8.43 -0.20
N SER A 233 -40.33 -8.38 -1.22
CA SER A 233 -40.77 -8.17 -2.61
C SER A 233 -40.41 -9.36 -3.49
N SER A 234 -40.86 -10.57 -3.16
CA SER A 234 -40.58 -11.77 -3.98
C SER A 234 -41.03 -11.67 -5.45
N ALA A 235 -41.86 -10.67 -5.79
CA ALA A 235 -42.35 -10.38 -7.14
C ALA A 235 -41.61 -9.23 -7.85
N GLU A 236 -40.62 -8.58 -7.23
CA GLU A 236 -39.86 -7.51 -7.89
C GLU A 236 -38.94 -8.06 -9.00
N PRO A 237 -38.84 -7.36 -10.14
CA PRO A 237 -37.96 -7.76 -11.22
C PRO A 237 -36.48 -7.69 -10.78
N PRO A 238 -35.62 -8.56 -11.33
CA PRO A 238 -34.21 -8.65 -10.95
C PRO A 238 -33.42 -7.33 -11.09
N GLU A 239 -33.84 -6.43 -11.98
CA GLU A 239 -33.24 -5.11 -12.17
C GLU A 239 -33.32 -4.23 -10.91
N GLN A 240 -34.40 -4.35 -10.12
CA GLN A 240 -34.57 -3.57 -8.89
C GLN A 240 -33.63 -4.06 -7.76
N TRP A 241 -33.30 -5.35 -7.74
CA TRP A 241 -32.31 -5.90 -6.82
C TRP A 241 -30.91 -5.36 -7.10
N PHE A 242 -30.53 -5.33 -8.37
CA PHE A 242 -29.25 -4.78 -8.79
C PHE A 242 -29.13 -3.30 -8.41
N PHE A 243 -30.22 -2.53 -8.55
CA PHE A 243 -30.26 -1.14 -8.09
C PHE A 243 -30.00 -1.03 -6.58
N HIS A 244 -30.69 -1.82 -5.75
CA HIS A 244 -30.49 -1.79 -4.30
C HIS A 244 -29.07 -2.20 -3.87
N GLU A 245 -28.50 -3.22 -4.51
CA GLU A 245 -27.11 -3.63 -4.28
C GLU A 245 -26.13 -2.52 -4.69
N THR A 246 -26.37 -1.87 -5.83
CA THR A 246 -25.54 -0.76 -6.31
C THR A 246 -25.62 0.45 -5.39
N VAL A 247 -26.80 0.79 -4.89
CA VAL A 247 -26.97 1.89 -3.92
C VAL A 247 -26.28 1.57 -2.60
N ALA A 248 -26.50 0.38 -2.04
CA ALA A 248 -25.82 -0.06 -0.82
C ALA A 248 -24.29 0.00 -0.98
N PHE A 249 -23.79 -0.54 -2.09
CA PHE A 249 -22.39 -0.48 -2.44
C PHE A 249 -21.87 0.96 -2.53
N SER A 250 -22.59 1.84 -3.22
CA SER A 250 -22.20 3.25 -3.42
C SER A 250 -22.17 4.02 -2.10
N ILE A 251 -23.14 3.79 -1.21
CA ILE A 251 -23.17 4.39 0.13
C ILE A 251 -21.94 3.95 0.92
N ARG A 252 -21.66 2.64 0.97
CA ARG A 252 -20.48 2.11 1.67
C ARG A 252 -19.19 2.71 1.12
N GLN A 253 -19.07 2.76 -0.21
CA GLN A 253 -17.92 3.33 -0.91
C GLN A 253 -17.71 4.81 -0.57
N ALA A 254 -18.76 5.62 -0.65
CA ALA A 254 -18.71 7.03 -0.32
C ALA A 254 -18.35 7.26 1.15
N THR A 255 -18.94 6.49 2.08
CA THR A 255 -18.63 6.60 3.51
C THR A 255 -17.18 6.24 3.81
N ALA A 256 -16.66 5.15 3.24
CA ALA A 256 -15.27 4.77 3.44
C ALA A 256 -14.30 5.85 2.89
N LEU A 257 -14.54 6.36 1.69
CA LEU A 257 -13.73 7.45 1.12
C LEU A 257 -13.80 8.73 1.96
N TYR A 258 -14.97 9.04 2.51
CA TYR A 258 -15.14 10.19 3.40
C TYR A 258 -14.38 10.01 4.72
N ILE A 259 -14.44 8.83 5.33
CA ILE A 259 -13.66 8.50 6.53
C ILE A 259 -12.16 8.61 6.23
N ILE A 260 -11.70 8.04 5.11
CA ILE A 260 -10.30 8.13 4.67
C ILE A 260 -9.91 9.60 4.51
N TYR A 261 -10.73 10.43 3.85
CA TYR A 261 -10.46 11.86 3.69
C TYR A 261 -10.25 12.57 5.03
N LEU A 262 -11.08 12.29 6.04
CA LEU A 262 -10.96 12.88 7.37
C LEU A 262 -9.75 12.36 8.14
N CYS A 263 -9.43 11.07 8.01
CA CYS A 263 -8.41 10.41 8.82
C CYS A 263 -7.00 10.48 8.21
N LEU A 264 -6.90 10.75 6.89
CA LEU A 264 -5.64 10.79 6.16
C LEU A 264 -4.62 11.76 6.79
N PRO A 265 -4.94 13.03 7.09
CA PRO A 265 -3.98 13.94 7.72
C PRO A 265 -3.68 13.59 9.19
N LEU A 266 -4.50 12.76 9.83
CA LEU A 266 -4.37 12.46 11.26
C LEU A 266 -3.53 11.21 11.53
N THR A 267 -3.74 10.17 10.73
CA THR A 267 -3.21 8.82 10.97
C THR A 267 -2.62 8.16 9.71
N GLY A 268 -2.81 8.76 8.53
CA GLY A 268 -2.62 8.09 7.25
C GLY A 268 -3.81 7.22 6.81
N ALA A 269 -4.82 7.02 7.66
CA ALA A 269 -6.05 6.27 7.36
C ALA A 269 -5.79 4.89 6.73
N TYR A 270 -4.86 4.13 7.30
CA TYR A 270 -4.40 2.91 6.67
C TYR A 270 -5.47 1.82 6.70
N LEU A 271 -6.12 1.59 7.85
CA LEU A 271 -7.03 0.47 8.14
C LEU A 271 -6.52 -0.90 7.65
N ASN A 272 -5.21 -1.00 7.43
CA ASN A 272 -4.51 -2.09 6.80
C ASN A 272 -3.08 -2.12 7.35
N GLY A 273 -2.86 -2.96 8.36
CA GLY A 273 -1.59 -3.02 9.07
C GLY A 273 -0.38 -3.35 8.17
N VAL A 274 -0.53 -4.19 7.14
CA VAL A 274 0.61 -4.49 6.23
C VAL A 274 0.92 -3.34 5.29
N ASN A 275 -0.09 -2.58 4.84
CA ASN A 275 0.15 -1.37 4.07
C ASN A 275 0.83 -0.30 4.93
N ALA A 276 0.37 -0.13 6.17
CA ALA A 276 1.00 0.76 7.14
C ALA A 276 2.47 0.36 7.37
N VAL A 277 2.78 -0.94 7.49
CA VAL A 277 4.15 -1.43 7.68
C VAL A 277 5.06 -0.97 6.55
N VAL A 278 4.67 -1.14 5.28
CA VAL A 278 5.55 -0.77 4.16
C VAL A 278 5.66 0.74 3.96
N GLN A 279 4.60 1.48 4.23
CA GLN A 279 4.55 2.93 4.10
C GLN A 279 5.31 3.64 5.24
N THR A 280 5.39 3.01 6.41
CA THR A 280 6.08 3.58 7.57
C THR A 280 7.45 2.91 7.80
N TRP A 281 7.51 1.70 8.37
CA TRP A 281 8.78 1.00 8.62
C TRP A 281 9.53 0.68 7.34
N GLY A 282 8.84 0.27 6.27
CA GLY A 282 9.45 -0.04 4.99
C GLY A 282 10.20 1.15 4.40
N LEU A 283 9.66 2.36 4.55
CA LEU A 283 10.30 3.61 4.15
C LEU A 283 11.21 4.21 5.23
N GLY A 284 11.37 3.57 6.39
CA GLY A 284 12.18 4.05 7.52
C GLY A 284 11.54 5.19 8.33
N ARG A 285 10.25 5.48 8.13
CA ARG A 285 9.52 6.59 8.76
C ARG A 285 9.07 6.32 10.19
N ALA A 286 8.79 5.06 10.55
CA ALA A 286 8.34 4.72 11.90
C ALA A 286 9.49 4.34 12.84
N ARG A 287 9.58 5.04 13.98
CA ARG A 287 10.58 4.78 15.03
C ARG A 287 10.12 3.85 16.14
N HIS A 288 8.86 3.97 16.56
CA HIS A 288 8.34 3.26 17.71
C HIS A 288 7.53 2.05 17.28
N PRO A 289 8.10 0.83 17.32
CA PRO A 289 7.42 -0.32 16.76
C PRO A 289 6.13 -0.67 17.49
N LEU A 290 6.09 -0.45 18.80
CA LEU A 290 4.92 -0.69 19.64
C LEU A 290 3.77 0.27 19.32
N VAL A 291 4.07 1.55 19.06
CA VAL A 291 3.07 2.56 18.67
C VAL A 291 2.45 2.18 17.33
N HIS A 292 3.30 1.83 16.36
CA HIS A 292 2.83 1.39 15.05
C HIS A 292 1.95 0.14 15.14
N LEU A 293 2.37 -0.88 15.89
CA LEU A 293 1.58 -2.09 16.09
C LEU A 293 0.25 -1.80 16.80
N PHE A 294 0.27 -0.96 17.83
CA PHE A 294 -0.95 -0.60 18.56
C PHE A 294 -1.95 0.14 17.66
N VAL A 295 -1.50 1.18 16.96
CA VAL A 295 -2.38 2.04 16.15
C VAL A 295 -2.85 1.33 14.88
N TYR A 296 -1.97 0.70 14.12
CA TYR A 296 -2.30 0.22 12.77
C TYR A 296 -2.62 -1.27 12.67
N TRP A 297 -2.28 -2.06 13.70
CA TRP A 297 -2.65 -3.47 13.76
C TRP A 297 -3.73 -3.71 14.80
N VAL A 298 -3.46 -3.43 16.08
CA VAL A 298 -4.40 -3.80 17.15
C VAL A 298 -5.70 -3.01 17.05
N SER A 299 -5.63 -1.69 16.83
CA SER A 299 -6.82 -0.83 16.90
C SER A 299 -7.88 -1.15 15.83
N PRO A 300 -7.55 -1.29 14.52
CA PRO A 300 -8.53 -1.73 13.52
C PRO A 300 -9.17 -3.08 13.85
N LEU A 301 -8.40 -4.04 14.37
CA LEU A 301 -8.92 -5.36 14.76
C LEU A 301 -9.91 -5.25 15.92
N VAL A 302 -9.62 -4.42 16.92
CA VAL A 302 -10.55 -4.10 18.01
C VAL A 302 -11.83 -3.47 17.45
N GLY A 303 -11.73 -2.55 16.50
CA GLY A 303 -12.89 -1.95 15.82
C GLY A 303 -13.78 -2.97 15.11
N ILE A 304 -13.18 -3.93 14.42
CA ILE A 304 -13.92 -5.03 13.77
C ILE A 304 -14.61 -5.91 14.80
N TRP A 305 -13.89 -6.27 15.86
CA TRP A 305 -14.41 -7.10 16.94
C TRP A 305 -15.61 -6.44 17.62
N THR A 306 -15.50 -5.16 18.02
CA THR A 306 -16.60 -4.42 18.65
C THR A 306 -17.79 -4.24 17.70
N GLY A 307 -17.54 -3.96 16.42
CA GLY A 307 -18.60 -3.81 15.41
C GLY A 307 -19.41 -5.09 15.22
N LEU A 308 -18.73 -6.24 15.12
CA LEU A 308 -19.38 -7.55 15.03
C LEU A 308 -20.18 -7.88 16.29
N HIS A 309 -19.63 -7.61 17.47
CA HIS A 309 -20.34 -7.85 18.73
C HIS A 309 -21.60 -6.99 18.86
N LEU A 310 -21.54 -5.72 18.48
CA LEU A 310 -22.69 -4.83 18.48
C LEU A 310 -23.79 -5.35 17.55
N VAL A 311 -23.43 -5.67 16.31
CA VAL A 311 -24.37 -6.21 15.32
C VAL A 311 -25.02 -7.51 15.81
N ASN A 312 -24.23 -8.43 16.38
CA ASN A 312 -24.75 -9.69 16.91
C ASN A 312 -25.70 -9.48 18.08
N SER A 313 -25.40 -8.52 18.97
CA SER A 313 -26.26 -8.18 20.11
C SER A 313 -27.60 -7.61 19.63
N ILE A 314 -27.57 -6.66 18.69
CA ILE A 314 -28.77 -6.07 18.08
C ILE A 314 -29.60 -7.15 17.36
N ASN A 315 -28.95 -8.06 16.63
CA ASN A 315 -29.63 -9.16 15.93
C ASN A 315 -30.32 -10.13 16.90
N LEU A 316 -29.72 -10.39 18.06
CA LEU A 316 -30.28 -11.25 19.10
C LEU A 316 -31.55 -10.63 19.69
N ASP A 317 -31.51 -9.33 19.98
CA ASP A 317 -32.58 -8.61 20.66
C ASP A 317 -33.78 -8.32 19.76
N LEU A 318 -33.54 -8.01 18.49
CA LEU A 318 -34.60 -7.52 17.62
C LEU A 318 -35.38 -8.64 16.92
N HIS A 319 -34.89 -9.89 16.89
CA HIS A 319 -35.41 -11.02 16.08
C HIS A 319 -35.69 -10.71 14.59
N LEU A 320 -35.43 -9.48 14.14
CA LEU A 320 -35.75 -8.89 12.84
C LEU A 320 -35.04 -9.61 11.68
N TRP A 321 -34.03 -10.41 11.99
CA TRP A 321 -33.08 -10.98 11.02
C TRP A 321 -33.06 -12.51 10.96
N ASN A 322 -33.86 -13.19 11.80
CA ASN A 322 -33.80 -14.65 12.01
C ASN A 322 -34.13 -15.52 10.76
N PRO A 323 -34.97 -15.07 9.79
CA PRO A 323 -35.19 -15.85 8.57
C PRO A 323 -34.07 -15.69 7.52
N LEU A 324 -33.35 -14.56 7.51
CA LEU A 324 -32.45 -14.17 6.40
C LEU A 324 -30.96 -14.46 6.67
N LEU A 325 -30.55 -14.58 7.92
CA LEU A 325 -29.19 -15.03 8.29
C LEU A 325 -29.05 -16.55 8.36
N ARG A 326 -30.17 -17.30 8.30
CA ARG A 326 -30.18 -18.78 8.24
C ARG A 326 -30.10 -19.35 6.84
N THR A 327 -30.25 -18.54 5.78
CA THR A 327 -29.73 -18.97 4.48
C THR A 327 -28.22 -19.03 4.64
N PRO A 328 -27.61 -20.23 4.61
CA PRO A 328 -26.16 -20.28 4.52
C PRO A 328 -25.79 -19.46 3.29
N LEU A 329 -24.90 -18.48 3.42
CA LEU A 329 -24.10 -18.07 2.27
C LEU A 329 -23.55 -19.37 1.74
N ALA A 330 -24.08 -19.84 0.61
CA ALA A 330 -23.88 -21.19 0.12
C ALA A 330 -22.38 -21.47 0.14
N SER A 331 -21.97 -22.29 1.11
CA SER A 331 -20.78 -23.10 1.03
C SER A 331 -20.83 -23.76 -0.32
N GLY A 332 -19.77 -23.66 -1.12
CA GLY A 332 -19.72 -24.06 -2.52
C GLY A 332 -20.27 -25.45 -2.80
N ALA A 333 -21.58 -25.55 -2.95
CA ALA A 333 -22.25 -26.67 -3.56
C ALA A 333 -21.99 -26.50 -5.04
N VAL A 334 -20.90 -27.12 -5.48
CA VAL A 334 -20.74 -27.54 -6.87
C VAL A 334 -22.03 -28.28 -7.22
N LEU A 335 -22.88 -27.65 -8.03
CA LEU A 335 -23.97 -28.35 -8.68
C LEU A 335 -23.34 -29.50 -9.47
N PRO A 336 -23.89 -30.73 -9.38
CA PRO A 336 -23.42 -31.81 -10.23
C PRO A 336 -23.62 -31.37 -11.67
N VAL A 337 -22.53 -31.34 -12.44
CA VAL A 337 -22.60 -31.24 -13.89
C VAL A 337 -23.31 -32.51 -14.34
N GLU A 338 -24.57 -32.35 -14.72
CA GLU A 338 -25.36 -33.38 -15.39
C GLU A 338 -24.64 -33.70 -16.70
N ALA A 339 -23.99 -34.86 -16.74
CA ALA A 339 -23.35 -35.37 -17.94
C ALA A 339 -24.47 -35.84 -18.88
N ASP A 340 -24.88 -34.98 -19.80
CA ASP A 340 -25.78 -35.38 -20.88
C ASP A 340 -25.10 -36.43 -21.75
N ALA A 341 -25.66 -37.63 -21.67
CA ALA A 341 -25.30 -38.77 -22.47
C ALA A 341 -25.65 -38.49 -23.95
N LEU A 342 -24.67 -38.75 -24.81
CA LEU A 342 -24.83 -38.83 -26.26
C LEU A 342 -25.98 -39.81 -26.61
N THR A 343 -27.09 -39.31 -27.15
CA THR A 343 -27.99 -40.09 -28.00
C THR A 343 -28.35 -39.31 -29.25
N THR A 344 -28.25 -40.03 -30.37
CA THR A 344 -28.39 -39.66 -31.79
C THR A 344 -29.76 -39.08 -32.19
N PRO A 345 -29.86 -38.45 -33.38
CA PRO A 345 -30.90 -37.47 -33.70
C PRO A 345 -32.16 -38.08 -34.33
N GLY A 346 -33.30 -37.43 -34.09
CA GLY A 346 -34.51 -37.59 -34.89
C GLY A 346 -35.68 -36.81 -34.32
N GLY A 347 -36.14 -35.79 -35.05
CA GLY A 347 -37.45 -35.17 -34.80
C GLY A 347 -37.44 -33.65 -34.78
N GLU A 348 -37.99 -33.08 -35.85
CA GLU A 348 -38.26 -31.66 -36.06
C GLU A 348 -39.27 -31.11 -35.03
N THR A 349 -38.97 -29.99 -34.36
CA THR A 349 -39.83 -28.80 -34.13
C THR A 349 -39.16 -27.80 -33.16
N PRO A 350 -39.43 -26.47 -33.27
CA PRO A 350 -38.72 -25.42 -32.53
C PRO A 350 -39.37 -25.15 -31.16
N PRO A 351 -38.65 -24.61 -30.14
CA PRO A 351 -38.80 -23.17 -29.87
C PRO A 351 -37.66 -22.47 -29.07
N SER A 352 -37.83 -21.15 -28.96
CA SER A 352 -37.55 -20.28 -27.78
C SER A 352 -36.11 -19.91 -27.38
N HIS A 353 -35.83 -18.60 -27.58
CA HIS A 353 -35.18 -17.67 -26.66
C HIS A 353 -34.23 -18.24 -25.61
N GLU A 354 -32.93 -18.21 -25.94
CA GLU A 354 -31.85 -18.25 -24.97
C GLU A 354 -31.89 -17.00 -24.08
N SER A 355 -32.05 -17.20 -22.78
CA SER A 355 -31.77 -16.20 -21.75
C SER A 355 -30.42 -16.54 -21.12
N PRO A 356 -29.43 -15.63 -21.11
CA PRO A 356 -28.15 -15.92 -20.48
C PRO A 356 -28.28 -15.83 -18.95
N SER A 357 -28.13 -16.97 -18.28
CA SER A 357 -27.97 -17.08 -16.84
C SER A 357 -26.63 -16.51 -16.40
N THR A 358 -26.63 -15.26 -15.93
CA THR A 358 -25.48 -14.59 -15.32
C THR A 358 -25.71 -14.44 -13.81
N SER A 359 -25.53 -15.52 -13.05
CA SER A 359 -25.40 -15.43 -11.60
C SER A 359 -23.99 -14.94 -11.25
N SER A 360 -23.84 -13.62 -11.17
CA SER A 360 -22.62 -13.00 -10.68
C SER A 360 -22.49 -13.23 -9.16
N PRO A 361 -21.34 -13.67 -8.63
CA PRO A 361 -21.13 -13.75 -7.20
C PRO A 361 -21.11 -12.32 -6.61
N VAL A 362 -21.95 -12.08 -5.60
CA VAL A 362 -21.99 -10.83 -4.84
C VAL A 362 -20.69 -10.72 -4.03
N PRO A 363 -19.85 -9.68 -4.23
CA PRO A 363 -18.59 -9.56 -3.51
C PRO A 363 -18.85 -9.13 -2.06
N SER A 364 -18.42 -9.95 -1.10
CA SER A 364 -18.40 -9.64 0.34
C SER A 364 -17.30 -8.65 0.76
N GLY A 365 -16.68 -7.95 -0.19
CA GLY A 365 -15.45 -7.20 0.03
C GLY A 365 -15.63 -5.88 0.77
N SER A 366 -14.91 -5.71 1.87
CA SER A 366 -14.66 -4.39 2.46
C SER A 366 -13.76 -3.53 1.59
N LEU A 367 -13.91 -2.21 1.66
CA LEU A 367 -12.85 -1.33 1.18
C LEU A 367 -11.64 -1.53 2.06
N GLN A 368 -10.53 -1.88 1.43
CA GLN A 368 -9.23 -1.81 2.08
C GLN A 368 -8.54 -0.57 1.54
N PRO A 369 -8.29 0.45 2.37
CA PRO A 369 -7.64 1.66 1.91
C PRO A 369 -6.24 1.33 1.39
N ALA A 370 -5.96 1.76 0.17
CA ALA A 370 -4.60 1.88 -0.35
C ALA A 370 -4.03 3.27 -0.01
N ALA A 371 -4.32 3.77 1.19
CA ALA A 371 -3.94 5.12 1.60
C ALA A 371 -2.42 5.27 1.61
N ALA A 372 -1.93 6.30 0.93
CA ALA A 372 -0.50 6.65 0.93
C ALA A 372 -0.13 7.43 2.19
N SER A 373 1.10 7.25 2.65
CA SER A 373 1.73 8.11 3.65
C SER A 373 1.79 9.57 3.16
N GLU A 374 1.74 10.54 4.08
CA GLU A 374 2.10 11.92 3.74
C GLU A 374 3.56 11.98 3.30
N SER A 375 3.80 12.52 2.10
CA SER A 375 5.16 12.89 1.71
C SER A 375 5.50 14.13 2.54
N PRO A 376 6.63 14.14 3.28
CA PRO A 376 7.01 15.33 4.04
C PRO A 376 7.04 16.50 3.07
N SER A 377 6.30 17.56 3.37
CA SER A 377 6.28 18.73 2.52
C SER A 377 7.72 19.24 2.44
N ILE A 378 8.38 19.03 1.30
CA ILE A 378 9.60 19.76 0.99
C ILE A 378 9.16 21.21 1.07
N VAL A 379 9.68 21.93 2.07
CA VAL A 379 9.50 23.37 2.19
C VAL A 379 10.08 23.95 0.91
N ARG A 380 9.20 24.12 -0.09
CA ARG A 380 9.50 24.84 -1.32
C ARG A 380 9.60 26.27 -0.86
N SER A 381 10.80 26.66 -0.42
CA SER A 381 11.14 28.00 0.01
C SER A 381 10.66 28.96 -1.07
N ARG A 382 9.49 29.58 -0.82
CA ARG A 382 8.96 30.68 -1.61
C ARG A 382 9.83 31.89 -1.32
N SER A 383 11.02 31.89 -1.91
CA SER A 383 11.78 33.11 -2.12
C SER A 383 10.98 33.96 -3.11
N LEU A 384 10.27 34.96 -2.58
CA LEU A 384 9.70 36.06 -3.34
C LEU A 384 10.85 36.89 -3.91
N LEU A 385 11.39 36.46 -5.05
CA LEU A 385 12.03 37.29 -6.08
C LEU A 385 12.32 36.35 -7.26
N LYS A 386 11.56 36.52 -8.35
CA LYS A 386 11.87 35.91 -9.65
C LYS A 386 13.21 36.47 -10.14
N GLN A 387 14.31 35.79 -9.82
CA GLN A 387 15.48 35.82 -10.69
C GLN A 387 15.34 34.71 -11.74
N PRO A 388 15.66 34.98 -13.02
CA PRO A 388 15.66 33.96 -14.05
C PRO A 388 16.66 32.85 -13.67
N PRO A 389 16.37 31.58 -14.01
CA PRO A 389 17.29 30.49 -13.71
C PRO A 389 18.61 30.74 -14.42
N GLU A 390 19.69 30.90 -13.66
CA GLU A 390 21.02 30.70 -14.21
C GLU A 390 21.06 29.31 -14.82
N THR A 391 21.41 29.26 -16.10
CA THR A 391 21.60 28.02 -16.83
C THR A 391 22.77 27.30 -16.18
N VAL A 392 22.48 26.31 -15.32
CA VAL A 392 23.48 25.37 -14.83
C VAL A 392 23.92 24.52 -16.01
N ARG A 393 24.93 25.02 -16.73
CA ARG A 393 25.64 24.28 -17.77
C ARG A 393 26.50 23.24 -17.06
N TRP A 394 26.04 21.99 -17.05
CA TRP A 394 26.86 20.85 -16.69
C TRP A 394 28.04 20.75 -17.66
N ARG A 395 29.20 21.28 -17.27
CA ARG A 395 30.46 21.07 -18.00
C ARG A 395 31.03 19.74 -17.52
N ARG A 396 31.07 18.73 -18.40
CA ARG A 396 31.94 17.57 -18.17
C ARG A 396 33.38 18.05 -18.29
N THR A 397 34.03 18.33 -17.18
CA THR A 397 35.50 18.47 -17.14
C THR A 397 36.07 17.07 -16.93
N SER A 398 36.48 16.44 -18.02
CA SER A 398 37.39 15.30 -18.01
C SER A 398 38.82 15.83 -17.87
N GLU A 399 39.16 16.37 -16.70
CA GLU A 399 40.53 16.70 -16.36
C GLU A 399 40.82 16.12 -14.98
N CYS A 400 41.58 15.03 -14.96
CA CYS A 400 42.23 14.57 -13.74
C CYS A 400 43.25 15.64 -13.34
N LEU A 401 43.00 16.33 -12.23
CA LEU A 401 44.01 17.17 -11.60
C LEU A 401 45.10 16.24 -11.04
N THR A 402 46.27 16.24 -11.66
CA THR A 402 47.50 15.74 -11.06
C THR A 402 47.93 16.71 -9.97
N LEU A 403 48.03 16.22 -8.73
CA LEU A 403 48.60 16.95 -7.60
C LEU A 403 50.08 17.29 -7.89
N PRO A 404 50.59 18.46 -7.46
CA PRO A 404 51.99 18.80 -7.61
C PRO A 404 52.85 17.89 -6.74
N GLN A 405 53.78 17.20 -7.40
CA GLN A 405 54.80 16.35 -6.81
C GLN A 405 55.70 17.19 -5.90
N GLN A 406 55.68 16.89 -4.60
CA GLN A 406 56.52 17.53 -3.59
C GLN A 406 57.97 17.07 -3.78
N ASN A 407 58.84 17.98 -4.21
CA ASN A 407 60.28 17.76 -4.32
C ASN A 407 60.87 17.52 -2.92
N GLY A 408 61.32 16.29 -2.67
CA GLY A 408 62.18 15.93 -1.54
C GLY A 408 63.59 15.63 -2.03
N ASP A 409 64.53 16.50 -1.67
CA ASP A 409 65.97 16.25 -1.77
C ASP A 409 66.41 15.10 -0.84
N ARG A 410 67.12 14.09 -1.36
CA ARG A 410 68.45 13.64 -0.87
C ARG A 410 68.95 12.31 -1.47
N LEU A 411 70.21 12.38 -1.94
CA LEU A 411 71.34 11.45 -1.78
C LEU A 411 71.36 10.08 -2.50
N LYS A 412 72.22 10.05 -3.53
CA LYS A 412 73.28 9.06 -3.86
C LYS A 412 73.19 7.66 -3.23
N GLY A 413 73.17 6.63 -4.10
CA GLY A 413 73.62 5.27 -3.73
C GLY A 413 73.32 4.19 -4.77
N SER A 414 74.29 3.92 -5.64
CA SER A 414 74.63 2.71 -6.39
C SER A 414 73.66 1.50 -6.55
N SER A 415 73.60 1.07 -7.82
CA SER A 415 73.73 -0.30 -8.37
C SER A 415 72.63 -1.38 -8.21
N LEU A 416 72.17 -1.80 -9.40
CA LEU A 416 71.89 -3.16 -9.91
C LEU A 416 70.59 -3.92 -9.55
N GLN A 417 69.94 -4.33 -10.67
CA GLN A 417 69.26 -5.59 -10.98
C GLN A 417 67.80 -5.85 -10.54
N LEU A 418 66.89 -5.63 -11.50
CA LEU A 418 66.07 -6.62 -12.22
C LEU A 418 65.57 -7.88 -11.47
N SER A 419 64.26 -7.93 -11.18
CA SER A 419 63.32 -9.08 -11.21
C SER A 419 61.99 -8.59 -10.61
N GLU A 420 60.95 -8.39 -11.41
CA GLU A 420 59.80 -9.29 -11.62
C GLU A 420 58.85 -9.48 -10.43
N THR A 421 57.56 -9.28 -10.74
CA THR A 421 56.32 -9.73 -10.04
C THR A 421 55.78 -8.93 -8.85
N GLU A 422 54.71 -8.16 -9.10
CA GLU A 422 53.51 -8.00 -8.24
C GLU A 422 52.43 -7.31 -9.11
N SER A 423 51.21 -7.81 -9.31
CA SER A 423 50.12 -8.03 -8.33
C SER A 423 49.78 -6.77 -7.54
N THR A 424 48.75 -6.01 -7.96
CA THR A 424 47.48 -5.80 -7.24
C THR A 424 46.65 -4.71 -7.93
N ASP A 425 45.37 -5.02 -8.18
CA ASP A 425 44.32 -4.07 -8.55
C ASP A 425 44.04 -3.10 -7.40
N ASP A 426 44.49 -1.85 -7.52
CA ASP A 426 44.01 -0.75 -6.69
C ASP A 426 42.92 0.02 -7.45
N ALA A 427 41.66 -0.31 -7.15
CA ALA A 427 40.50 0.47 -7.54
C ALA A 427 40.51 1.80 -6.76
N LEU A 428 40.91 2.88 -7.43
CA LEU A 428 40.77 4.25 -6.90
C LEU A 428 39.29 4.58 -6.66
N ASN A 429 38.90 4.62 -5.39
CA ASN A 429 37.64 5.21 -4.94
C ASN A 429 37.66 6.74 -5.17
N CYS A 430 36.95 7.18 -6.19
CA CYS A 430 36.72 8.59 -6.47
C CYS A 430 35.61 9.11 -5.55
N HIS A 431 35.96 9.61 -4.37
CA HIS A 431 35.02 10.33 -3.51
C HIS A 431 34.68 11.69 -4.14
N ARG A 432 33.41 11.86 -4.53
CA ARG A 432 32.87 13.10 -5.08
C ARG A 432 32.54 14.04 -3.91
N TRP A 433 33.40 15.01 -3.64
CA TRP A 433 33.11 16.09 -2.69
C TRP A 433 32.28 17.18 -3.37
N LEU A 434 31.22 17.63 -2.68
CA LEU A 434 30.49 18.83 -3.04
C LEU A 434 31.37 20.01 -2.61
N ILE A 435 31.93 20.76 -3.56
CA ILE A 435 32.57 22.04 -3.26
C ILE A 435 31.46 23.08 -3.25
N GLU A 436 31.06 23.50 -2.05
CA GLU A 436 30.17 24.62 -1.85
C GLU A 436 30.95 25.91 -2.13
N ASN A 437 30.57 26.63 -3.19
CA ASN A 437 31.17 27.92 -3.50
C ASN A 437 30.70 28.93 -2.45
N SER A 438 31.57 29.25 -1.48
CA SER A 438 31.37 30.39 -0.59
C SER A 438 31.27 31.66 -1.44
N PRO A 439 30.22 32.48 -1.28
CA PRO A 439 30.18 33.78 -1.94
C PRO A 439 31.31 34.64 -1.36
N LYS A 440 32.01 35.35 -2.26
CA LYS A 440 33.00 36.37 -1.90
C LYS A 440 32.28 37.49 -1.15
N ASP A 441 32.74 37.78 0.05
CA ASP A 441 32.45 39.01 0.79
C ASP A 441 32.90 40.22 -0.05
N GLU A 442 31.94 40.97 -0.60
CA GLU A 442 32.13 42.38 -0.89
C GLU A 442 31.62 43.17 0.32
N GLY A 443 32.53 43.93 0.93
CA GLY A 443 32.28 44.67 2.16
C GLY A 443 31.28 45.79 1.96
N GLU A 444 30.36 45.90 2.92
CA GLU A 444 29.66 47.15 3.19
C GLU A 444 29.66 47.44 4.69
N GLU A 445 30.09 48.66 4.97
CA GLU A 445 30.45 49.25 6.25
C GLU A 445 29.18 49.63 7.02
N ILE A 446 28.75 48.83 8.00
CA ILE A 446 27.65 49.18 8.89
C ILE A 446 28.18 49.69 10.24
N LEU A 447 27.96 50.99 10.42
CA LEU A 447 28.20 51.80 11.60
C LEU A 447 27.61 51.13 12.87
N ARG A 448 28.48 50.89 13.86
CA ARG A 448 28.08 50.57 15.25
C ARG A 448 27.38 51.76 15.90
N GLN A 449 26.26 51.54 16.58
CA GLN A 449 25.92 52.17 17.87
C GLN A 449 24.85 51.36 18.65
N PRO A 450 24.75 51.53 19.99
CA PRO A 450 24.66 50.38 20.91
C PRO A 450 23.29 50.09 21.52
N THR A 451 23.23 48.86 22.04
CA THR A 451 22.37 48.24 23.05
C THR A 451 21.53 49.17 23.94
N ARG A 452 20.22 48.90 24.01
CA ARG A 452 19.41 49.11 25.22
C ARG A 452 18.51 47.90 25.48
N LEU A 453 18.75 47.27 26.64
CA LEU A 453 17.79 46.42 27.33
C LEU A 453 16.47 47.18 27.56
N MET A 454 15.33 46.50 27.40
CA MET A 454 14.24 46.62 28.37
C MET A 454 13.46 45.30 28.44
N LEU A 455 13.33 44.83 29.67
CA LEU A 455 12.37 43.82 30.13
C LEU A 455 10.94 44.30 29.91
N THR A 456 10.06 43.37 29.52
CA THR A 456 8.77 43.08 30.18
C THR A 456 8.32 41.69 29.78
#